data_AF-A0A7X5ICG9-F1
#
_entry.id   AF-A0A7X5ICG9-F1
#
_cell.length_a   1.000
_cell.length_b   1.000
_cell.length_c   1.000
_cell.angle_alpha   90.00
_cell.angle_beta   90.00
_cell.angle_gamma   90.00
#
_symmetry.space_group_name_H-M   'P 1'
#
loop_
_entity.id
_entity.type
_entity.pdbx_description
1 polymer ?
#
loop_
_entity_poly.entity_id
_entity_poly.type
_entity_poly.pdbx_seq_one_letter_code
_entity_poly.pdbx_strand_id
1 'polypeptide(L)'
;ERVQRGVYCLAGAWEDEFLATQLRFPKGILSDGTALYLHGYADRVPFQLTMTFPRSYGATKAREAGIEVRTCADEVLGLGLTAIRTPYGNEVSAYDLERTLCDIVRGRRVVDVQVVNPAMKQYSRSGGKDVQKLLDYAQALGVEKKIRNYLEVLL
;
A
#
# COMPACT_ATOMS: atom_id res chain seq x y z
N GLU A 1 -7.11 2.32 -27.77
CA GLU A 1 -8.39 2.96 -27.42
C GLU A 1 -8.21 3.97 -26.29
N ARG A 2 -9.09 4.97 -26.19
CA ARG A 2 -9.02 5.99 -25.12
C ARG A 2 -9.81 5.51 -23.92
N VAL A 3 -9.12 5.24 -22.83
CA VAL A 3 -9.71 4.73 -21.59
C VAL A 3 -10.15 5.87 -20.67
N GLN A 4 -9.34 6.93 -20.56
CA GLN A 4 -9.71 8.16 -19.85
C GLN A 4 -9.06 9.38 -20.53
N ARG A 5 -9.52 10.60 -20.17
CA ARG A 5 -8.88 11.84 -20.62
C ARG A 5 -7.40 11.85 -20.18
N GLY A 6 -6.49 11.70 -21.16
CA GLY A 6 -5.05 11.65 -20.94
C GLY A 6 -4.45 10.25 -20.77
N VAL A 7 -5.26 9.19 -20.73
CA VAL A 7 -4.81 7.79 -20.62
C VAL A 7 -5.18 7.04 -21.89
N TYR A 8 -4.15 6.58 -22.61
CA TYR A 8 -4.29 5.84 -23.86
C TYR A 8 -3.79 4.41 -23.67
N CYS A 9 -4.57 3.44 -24.11
CA CYS A 9 -4.20 2.03 -24.07
C CYS A 9 -4.04 1.52 -25.50
N LEU A 10 -3.00 0.71 -25.76
CA LEU A 10 -2.89 -0.06 -27.00
C LEU A 10 -4.03 -1.09 -27.05
N ALA A 11 -4.67 -1.24 -28.20
CA ALA A 11 -5.76 -2.21 -28.37
C ALA A 11 -5.21 -3.63 -28.08
N GLY A 12 -5.78 -4.33 -27.09
CA GLY A 12 -5.36 -5.66 -26.66
C GLY A 12 -4.45 -5.72 -25.41
N ALA A 13 -4.04 -4.57 -24.86
CA ALA A 13 -3.40 -4.55 -23.53
C ALA A 13 -4.48 -4.60 -22.44
N TRP A 14 -4.29 -5.46 -21.44
CA TRP A 14 -5.10 -5.41 -20.22
C TRP A 14 -4.91 -4.04 -19.56
N GLU A 15 -6.00 -3.44 -19.09
CA GLU A 15 -5.96 -2.13 -18.45
C GLU A 15 -5.16 -2.26 -17.14
N ASP A 16 -4.02 -1.59 -17.06
CA ASP A 16 -3.26 -1.50 -15.82
C ASP A 16 -4.03 -0.62 -14.83
N GLU A 17 -4.90 -1.26 -14.05
CA GLU A 17 -5.79 -0.59 -13.10
C GLU A 17 -5.00 0.19 -12.04
N PHE A 18 -3.79 -0.25 -11.67
CA PHE A 18 -2.94 0.46 -10.73
C PHE A 18 -2.49 1.80 -11.32
N LEU A 19 -1.97 1.77 -12.56
CA LEU A 19 -1.53 2.97 -13.26
C LEU A 19 -2.71 3.89 -13.56
N ALA A 20 -3.81 3.37 -14.11
CA ALA A 20 -5.01 4.14 -14.41
C ALA A 20 -5.56 4.85 -13.17
N THR A 21 -5.62 4.14 -12.04
CA THR A 21 -6.03 4.70 -10.75
C THR A 21 -5.11 5.81 -10.28
N GLN A 22 -3.79 5.63 -10.37
CA GLN A 22 -2.85 6.65 -9.92
C GLN A 22 -2.85 7.89 -10.82
N LEU A 23 -3.00 7.73 -12.14
CA LEU A 23 -3.15 8.85 -13.07
C LEU A 23 -4.45 9.62 -12.80
N ARG A 24 -5.53 8.93 -12.42
CA ARG A 24 -6.80 9.55 -12.03
C ARG A 24 -6.71 10.28 -10.68
N PHE A 25 -5.92 9.77 -9.75
CA PHE A 25 -5.78 10.29 -8.39
C PHE A 25 -4.32 10.53 -8.00
N PRO A 26 -3.63 11.52 -8.60
CA PRO A 26 -2.18 11.69 -8.48
C PRO A 26 -1.67 12.08 -7.08
N LYS A 27 -2.58 12.49 -6.18
CA LYS A 27 -2.26 12.75 -4.76
C LYS A 27 -2.34 11.51 -3.87
N GLY A 28 -2.78 10.38 -4.43
CA GLY A 28 -2.90 9.11 -3.72
C GLY A 28 -1.65 8.26 -3.90
N ILE A 29 -1.21 7.65 -2.81
CA ILE A 29 -0.13 6.66 -2.79
C ILE A 29 -0.78 5.29 -2.56
N LEU A 30 -0.44 4.28 -3.38
CA LEU A 30 -0.97 2.92 -3.21
C LEU A 30 -0.47 2.35 -1.87
N SER A 31 -1.38 1.82 -1.06
CA SER A 31 -1.10 1.42 0.33
C SER A 31 -1.80 0.10 0.73
N ASP A 32 -1.63 -0.30 2.00
CA ASP A 32 -2.26 -1.48 2.62
C ASP A 32 -2.14 -2.74 1.73
N GLY A 33 -3.25 -3.44 1.49
CA GLY A 33 -3.29 -4.66 0.68
C GLY A 33 -2.86 -4.46 -0.77
N THR A 34 -2.98 -3.25 -1.31
CA THR A 34 -2.56 -2.96 -2.69
C THR A 34 -1.05 -2.89 -2.81
N ALA A 35 -0.39 -2.13 -1.92
CA ALA A 35 1.06 -2.12 -1.87
C ALA A 35 1.61 -3.51 -1.51
N LEU A 36 0.95 -4.22 -0.58
CA LEU A 36 1.34 -5.56 -0.16
C LEU A 36 1.33 -6.56 -1.32
N TYR A 37 0.30 -6.50 -2.17
CA TYR A 37 0.21 -7.29 -3.40
C TYR A 37 1.32 -6.93 -4.38
N LEU A 38 1.58 -5.64 -4.62
CA LEU A 38 2.63 -5.19 -5.54
C LEU A 38 4.04 -5.61 -5.08
N HIS A 39 4.27 -5.72 -3.77
CA HIS A 39 5.52 -6.27 -3.20
C HIS A 39 5.60 -7.81 -3.24
N GLY A 40 4.52 -8.51 -3.63
CA GLY A 40 4.47 -9.98 -3.64
C GLY A 40 4.28 -10.59 -2.25
N TYR A 41 3.69 -9.85 -1.31
CA TYR A 41 3.39 -10.28 0.06
C TYR A 41 1.90 -10.60 0.28
N ALA A 42 1.11 -10.60 -0.80
CA ALA A 42 -0.26 -11.08 -0.82
C ALA A 42 -0.47 -11.94 -2.08
N ASP A 43 -1.03 -13.14 -1.91
CA ASP A 43 -1.24 -14.10 -3.01
C ASP A 43 -2.39 -13.71 -3.95
N ARG A 44 -3.24 -12.78 -3.53
CA ARG A 44 -4.46 -12.39 -4.25
C ARG A 44 -4.46 -10.90 -4.53
N VAL A 45 -4.89 -10.56 -5.74
CA VAL A 45 -5.23 -9.18 -6.11
C VAL A 45 -6.32 -8.70 -5.14
N PRO A 46 -6.17 -7.52 -4.51
CA PRO A 46 -7.20 -7.00 -3.63
C PRO A 46 -8.48 -6.70 -4.42
N PHE A 47 -9.65 -6.97 -3.83
CA PHE A 47 -10.95 -6.68 -4.45
C PHE A 47 -11.17 -5.18 -4.72
N GLN A 48 -10.52 -4.32 -3.94
CA GLN A 48 -10.54 -2.88 -4.10
C GLN A 48 -9.12 -2.35 -3.91
N LEU A 49 -8.71 -1.42 -4.77
CA LEU A 49 -7.44 -0.73 -4.58
C LEU A 49 -7.54 0.18 -3.36
N THR A 50 -6.46 0.23 -2.58
CA THR A 50 -6.32 1.08 -1.41
C THR A 50 -5.31 2.18 -1.70
N MET A 51 -5.70 3.42 -1.42
CA MET A 51 -4.82 4.58 -1.56
C MET A 51 -4.83 5.42 -0.29
N THR A 52 -3.66 5.90 0.10
CA THR A 52 -3.47 6.88 1.17
C THR A 52 -3.34 8.28 0.59
N PHE A 53 -4.10 9.22 1.15
CA PHE A 53 -4.10 10.63 0.76
C PHE A 53 -3.69 11.53 1.94
N PRO A 54 -3.21 12.76 1.67
CA PRO A 54 -3.08 13.78 2.70
C PRO A 54 -4.42 14.04 3.40
N ARG A 55 -4.41 14.32 4.71
CA ARG A 55 -5.66 14.53 5.47
C ARG A 55 -6.47 15.73 4.95
N SER A 56 -5.79 16.72 4.39
CA SER A 56 -6.37 17.89 3.75
C SER A 56 -7.07 17.60 2.42
N TYR A 57 -6.90 16.40 1.84
CA TYR A 57 -7.44 16.05 0.54
C TYR A 57 -8.89 15.54 0.60
N GLY A 58 -9.78 16.21 -0.15
CA GLY A 58 -11.16 15.78 -0.36
C GLY A 58 -11.27 14.54 -1.24
N ALA A 59 -11.10 13.36 -0.65
CA ALA A 59 -11.08 12.07 -1.37
C ALA A 59 -12.48 11.51 -1.72
N THR A 60 -13.52 12.34 -1.84
CA THR A 60 -14.89 11.88 -2.18
C THR A 60 -14.93 11.19 -3.53
N LYS A 61 -14.31 11.77 -4.56
CA LYS A 61 -14.24 11.19 -5.91
C LYS A 61 -13.51 9.84 -5.96
N ALA A 62 -12.55 9.63 -5.07
CA ALA A 62 -11.85 8.34 -4.96
C ALA A 62 -12.77 7.27 -4.34
N ARG A 63 -13.52 7.63 -3.30
CA ARG A 63 -14.54 6.74 -2.70
C ARG A 63 -15.63 6.37 -3.69
N GLU A 64 -16.15 7.34 -4.44
CA GLU A 64 -17.15 7.13 -5.50
C GLU A 64 -16.62 6.23 -6.63
N ALA A 65 -15.30 6.22 -6.84
CA ALA A 65 -14.64 5.34 -7.79
C ALA A 65 -14.36 3.93 -7.26
N GLY A 66 -14.79 3.60 -6.03
CA GLY A 66 -14.60 2.28 -5.43
C GLY A 66 -13.24 2.06 -4.76
N ILE A 67 -12.45 3.11 -4.53
CA ILE A 67 -11.15 3.03 -3.87
C ILE A 67 -11.33 3.02 -2.34
N GLU A 68 -10.64 2.10 -1.66
CA GLU A 68 -10.50 2.16 -0.20
C GLU A 68 -9.58 3.33 0.16
N VAL A 69 -10.15 4.39 0.73
CA VAL A 69 -9.42 5.61 1.04
C VAL A 69 -8.88 5.57 2.47
N ARG A 70 -7.56 5.69 2.59
CA ARG A 70 -6.85 6.04 3.82
C ARG A 70 -6.47 7.51 3.82
N THR A 71 -6.30 8.07 5.01
CA THR A 71 -5.70 9.40 5.17
C THR A 71 -4.64 9.37 6.27
N CYS A 72 -3.56 10.12 6.07
CA CYS A 72 -2.56 10.34 7.10
C CYS A 72 -2.22 11.82 7.20
N ALA A 73 -1.47 12.18 8.26
CA ALA A 73 -0.94 13.52 8.39
C ALA A 73 0.10 13.77 7.29
N ASP A 74 0.24 15.01 6.85
CA ASP A 74 1.03 15.37 5.67
C ASP A 74 2.53 15.11 5.94
N GLU A 75 2.96 15.20 7.20
CA GLU A 75 4.34 14.95 7.65
C GLU A 75 4.78 13.50 7.47
N VAL A 76 3.83 12.56 7.48
CA VAL A 76 4.10 11.12 7.34
C VAL A 76 3.63 10.55 6.00
N LEU A 77 3.14 11.40 5.09
CA LEU A 77 2.69 10.98 3.76
C LEU A 77 3.87 10.56 2.87
N GLY A 78 5.01 11.23 2.98
CA GLY A 78 6.22 10.86 2.23
C GLY A 78 7.01 9.69 2.84
N LEU A 79 6.70 9.30 4.08
CA LEU A 79 7.46 8.28 4.80
C LEU A 79 7.25 6.90 4.16
N GLY A 80 8.32 6.34 3.60
CA GLY A 80 8.31 5.06 2.89
C GLY A 80 7.77 5.15 1.47
N LEU A 81 7.61 6.34 0.89
CA LEU A 81 7.21 6.50 -0.51
C LEU A 81 8.29 5.93 -1.45
N THR A 82 7.88 5.07 -2.37
CA THR A 82 8.75 4.48 -3.39
C THR A 82 8.02 4.29 -4.71
N ALA A 83 8.77 3.97 -5.75
CA ALA A 83 8.26 3.53 -7.04
C ALA A 83 8.29 1.99 -7.11
N ILE A 84 7.21 1.39 -7.59
CA ILE A 84 7.10 -0.06 -7.78
C ILE A 84 6.56 -0.38 -9.16
N ARG A 85 7.00 -1.50 -9.73
CA ARG A 85 6.49 -1.98 -11.01
C ARG A 85 5.21 -2.77 -10.80
N THR A 86 4.18 -2.46 -11.58
CA THR A 86 2.95 -3.24 -11.67
C THR A 86 3.22 -4.57 -12.38
N PRO A 87 2.33 -5.57 -12.25
CA PRO A 87 2.41 -6.80 -13.04
C PRO A 87 2.41 -6.58 -14.56
N TYR A 88 1.96 -5.41 -15.01
CA TYR A 88 1.93 -5.00 -16.42
C TYR A 88 3.18 -4.23 -16.86
N GLY A 89 4.16 -4.05 -15.97
CA GLY A 89 5.46 -3.42 -16.26
C GLY A 89 5.48 -1.90 -16.14
N ASN A 90 4.38 -1.26 -15.72
CA ASN A 90 4.35 0.19 -15.51
C ASN A 90 4.84 0.56 -14.11
N GLU A 91 5.32 1.77 -13.94
CA GLU A 91 5.76 2.28 -12.64
C GLU A 91 4.65 3.07 -11.96
N VAL A 92 4.43 2.77 -10.67
CA VAL A 92 3.44 3.44 -9.81
C VAL A 92 4.05 3.79 -8.46
N SER A 93 3.59 4.88 -7.85
CA SER A 93 3.96 5.26 -6.49
C SER A 93 3.19 4.44 -5.46
N ALA A 94 3.92 3.75 -4.59
CA ALA A 94 3.39 2.96 -3.49
C ALA A 94 4.24 3.18 -2.24
N TYR A 95 3.75 2.74 -1.10
CA TYR A 95 4.62 2.60 0.06
C TYR A 95 5.52 1.37 -0.06
N ASP A 96 6.74 1.48 0.47
CA ASP A 96 7.65 0.36 0.61
C ASP A 96 7.09 -0.70 1.56
N LEU A 97 7.79 -1.83 1.63
CA LEU A 97 7.30 -2.97 2.36
C LEU A 97 7.20 -2.70 3.87
N GLU A 98 8.22 -2.08 4.48
CA GLU A 98 8.22 -1.77 5.90
C GLU A 98 7.04 -0.87 6.29
N ARG A 99 6.80 0.18 5.49
CA ARG A 99 5.68 1.09 5.70
C ARG A 99 4.35 0.38 5.49
N THR A 100 4.25 -0.46 4.47
CA THR A 100 3.05 -1.23 4.17
C THR A 100 2.70 -2.18 5.31
N LEU A 101 3.69 -2.86 5.90
CA LEU A 101 3.49 -3.72 7.08
C LEU A 101 2.98 -2.93 8.29
N CYS A 102 3.48 -1.71 8.50
CA CYS A 102 2.92 -0.81 9.51
C CYS A 102 1.47 -0.40 9.19
N ASP A 103 1.15 -0.11 7.93
CA ASP A 103 -0.19 0.35 7.55
C ASP A 103 -1.24 -0.76 7.68
N ILE A 104 -0.94 -2.02 7.34
CA ILE A 104 -1.90 -3.14 7.49
C ILE A 104 -2.21 -3.50 8.95
N VAL A 105 -1.34 -3.14 9.90
CA VAL A 105 -1.61 -3.27 11.35
C VAL A 105 -2.26 -2.01 11.94
N ARG A 106 -2.24 -0.91 11.19
CA ARG A 106 -2.77 0.40 11.58
C ARG A 106 -4.26 0.49 11.26
N GLY A 107 -4.98 1.27 12.07
CA GLY A 107 -6.28 1.82 11.67
C GLY A 107 -7.50 0.87 11.62
N ARG A 108 -7.35 -0.43 11.88
CA ARG A 108 -8.51 -1.33 12.02
C ARG A 108 -8.76 -1.71 13.48
N ARG A 109 -10.02 -1.57 13.94
CA ARG A 109 -10.48 -2.03 15.27
C ARG A 109 -10.26 -3.53 15.44
N VAL A 110 -10.34 -4.27 14.33
CA VAL A 110 -9.96 -5.68 14.21
C VAL A 110 -8.93 -5.79 13.10
N VAL A 111 -7.72 -6.24 13.43
CA VAL A 111 -6.67 -6.50 12.44
C VAL A 111 -7.10 -7.71 11.61
N ASP A 112 -6.94 -7.62 10.29
CA ASP A 112 -7.17 -8.77 9.42
C ASP A 112 -5.98 -9.73 9.52
N VAL A 113 -6.07 -10.64 10.50
CA VAL A 113 -5.01 -11.62 10.78
C VAL A 113 -4.75 -12.58 9.61
N GLN A 114 -5.69 -12.72 8.68
CA GLN A 114 -5.49 -13.54 7.47
C GLN A 114 -4.58 -12.85 6.46
N VAL A 115 -4.46 -11.52 6.52
CA VAL A 115 -3.52 -10.75 5.70
C VAL A 115 -2.22 -10.48 6.46
N VAL A 116 -2.32 -10.06 7.73
CA VAL A 116 -1.14 -9.64 8.51
C VAL A 116 -0.24 -10.81 8.87
N ASN A 117 -0.79 -11.96 9.31
CA ASN A 117 0.05 -13.06 9.77
C ASN A 117 0.92 -13.64 8.65
N PRO A 118 0.38 -13.95 7.44
CA PRO A 118 1.22 -14.41 6.34
C PRO A 118 2.28 -13.38 5.93
N ALA A 119 1.90 -12.10 5.82
CA ALA A 119 2.81 -11.03 5.44
C ALA A 119 3.99 -10.89 6.42
N MET A 120 3.71 -10.85 7.73
CA MET A 120 4.75 -10.75 8.76
C MET A 120 5.64 -12.00 8.81
N LYS A 121 5.07 -13.21 8.63
CA LYS A 121 5.84 -14.46 8.55
C LYS A 121 6.76 -14.51 7.34
N GLN A 122 6.28 -14.06 6.19
CA GLN A 122 7.09 -13.98 4.98
C GLN A 122 8.21 -12.96 5.16
N TYR A 123 7.91 -11.81 5.78
CA TYR A 123 8.89 -10.76 6.05
C TYR A 123 9.98 -11.23 6.98
N SER A 124 9.63 -11.92 8.08
CA SER A 124 10.63 -12.42 9.05
C SER A 124 11.60 -13.44 8.43
N ARG A 125 11.15 -14.19 7.43
CA ARG A 125 11.97 -15.16 6.68
C ARG A 125 12.75 -14.54 5.53
N SER A 126 12.41 -13.32 5.10
CA SER A 126 13.10 -12.66 4.01
C SER A 126 14.54 -12.29 4.39
N GLY A 127 15.48 -12.48 3.45
CA GLY A 127 16.89 -12.16 3.64
C GLY A 127 17.21 -10.66 3.55
N GLY A 128 16.33 -9.88 2.90
CA GLY A 128 16.49 -8.44 2.70
C GLY A 128 15.68 -7.57 3.66
N LYS A 129 15.14 -8.13 4.76
CA LYS A 129 14.37 -7.36 5.74
C LYS A 129 15.23 -6.28 6.41
N ASP A 130 14.67 -5.10 6.57
CA ASP A 130 15.23 -4.03 7.39
C ASP A 130 14.35 -3.84 8.64
N VAL A 131 14.73 -4.53 9.72
CA VAL A 131 13.98 -4.49 10.99
C VAL A 131 14.08 -3.12 11.65
N GLN A 132 15.21 -2.41 11.49
CA GLN A 132 15.38 -1.09 12.06
C GLN A 132 14.42 -0.09 11.39
N LYS A 133 14.41 -0.07 10.06
CA LYS A 133 13.49 0.76 9.27
C LYS A 133 12.02 0.46 9.58
N LEU A 134 11.66 -0.82 9.75
CA LEU A 134 10.31 -1.20 10.16
C LEU A 134 9.94 -0.62 11.54
N LEU A 135 10.83 -0.68 12.52
CA LEU A 135 10.59 -0.13 13.85
C LEU A 135 10.50 1.40 13.84
N ASP A 136 11.36 2.08 13.06
CA ASP A 136 11.35 3.53 12.91
C ASP A 136 10.00 4.00 12.32
N TYR A 137 9.50 3.31 11.31
CA TYR A 137 8.19 3.59 10.72
C TYR A 137 7.06 3.27 11.70
N ALA A 138 7.16 2.16 12.43
CA ALA A 138 6.16 1.78 13.41
C ALA A 138 6.04 2.82 14.53
N GLN A 139 7.16 3.41 14.97
CA GLN A 139 7.17 4.51 15.92
C GLN A 139 6.51 5.76 15.34
N ALA A 140 6.93 6.19 14.14
CA ALA A 140 6.38 7.37 13.47
C ALA A 140 4.86 7.27 13.21
N LEU A 141 4.33 6.05 13.01
CA LEU A 141 2.92 5.80 12.73
C LEU A 141 2.10 5.39 13.96
N GLY A 142 2.74 5.26 15.13
CA GLY A 142 2.11 4.91 16.40
C GLY A 142 1.65 3.45 16.50
N VAL A 143 2.30 2.54 15.79
CA VAL A 143 2.01 1.09 15.78
C VAL A 143 3.15 0.22 16.31
N GLU A 144 4.19 0.83 16.86
CA GLU A 144 5.39 0.15 17.38
C GLU A 144 5.07 -1.05 18.27
N LYS A 145 4.18 -0.89 19.26
CA LYS A 145 3.79 -1.98 20.17
C LYS A 145 3.23 -3.20 19.41
N LYS A 146 2.41 -2.99 18.38
CA LYS A 146 1.85 -4.09 17.59
C LYS A 146 2.94 -4.78 16.78
N ILE A 147 3.81 -4.01 16.15
CA ILE A 147 4.90 -4.53 15.33
C ILE A 147 5.89 -5.34 16.18
N ARG A 148 6.29 -4.84 17.35
CA ARG A 148 7.18 -5.56 18.29
C ARG A 148 6.58 -6.91 18.70
N ASN A 149 5.31 -6.96 19.07
CA ASN A 149 4.64 -8.21 19.42
C ASN A 149 4.71 -9.25 18.29
N TYR A 150 4.59 -8.83 17.02
CA TYR A 150 4.74 -9.74 15.88
C TYR A 150 6.18 -10.20 15.69
N LEU A 151 7.16 -9.30 15.84
CA LEU A 151 8.57 -9.63 15.71
C LEU A 151 9.02 -10.60 16.81
N GLU A 152 8.60 -10.41 18.05
CA GLU A 152 8.92 -11.28 19.20
C GLU A 152 8.43 -12.73 19.03
N VAL A 153 7.35 -12.94 18.28
CA VAL A 153 6.78 -14.28 18.04
C VAL A 153 7.42 -14.95 16.82
N LEU A 154 8.00 -14.18 15.90
CA LEU A 154 8.42 -14.65 14.57
C LEU A 154 9.94 -14.69 14.37
N LEU A 155 10.72 -14.08 15.27
CA LEU A 155 12.17 -14.10 15.33
C LEU A 155 12.64 -14.97 16.50
#